data_AF-A0A1V6CLU2-F1
#
_entry.id   AF-A0A1V6CLU2-F1
#
_cell.length_a   1.000
_cell.length_b   1.000
_cell.length_c   1.000
_cell.angle_alpha   90.00
_cell.angle_beta   90.00
_cell.angle_gamma   90.00
#
_symmetry.space_group_name_H-M   'P 1'
#
loop_
_entity.id
_entity.type
_entity.pdbx_description
1 polymer ?
#
loop_
_entity_poly.entity_id
_entity_poly.type
_entity_poly.pdbx_seq_one_letter_code
_entity_poly.pdbx_strand_id
1 'polypeptide(L)' 'MKNESDKYYSMEFIGEDGKTYVLFYDSKENLVAKREIPHQNITEAIRLNGEGN' A
#
# COMPACT_ATOMS: atom_id res chain seq x y z
N MET A 1 4.43 33.11 -8.92
CA MET A 1 3.36 32.11 -8.70
C MET A 1 3.96 31.01 -7.85
N LYS A 2 3.41 30.71 -6.67
CA LYS A 2 3.88 29.57 -5.87
C LYS A 2 3.51 28.30 -6.66
N ASN A 3 4.48 27.44 -6.94
CA ASN A 3 4.19 26.08 -7.38
C ASN A 3 3.48 25.40 -6.22
N GLU A 4 2.15 25.34 -6.25
CA GLU A 4 1.42 24.38 -5.45
C GLU A 4 1.85 23.01 -5.98
N SER A 5 2.89 22.45 -5.36
CA SER A 5 3.32 21.07 -5.56
C SER A 5 2.08 20.20 -5.46
N ASP A 6 1.74 19.49 -6.54
CA ASP A 6 0.58 18.62 -6.62
C ASP A 6 0.57 17.71 -5.40
N LYS A 7 -0.38 17.98 -4.49
CA LYS A 7 -0.50 17.23 -3.25
C LYS A 7 -1.21 15.93 -3.57
N TYR A 8 -0.49 14.83 -3.36
CA TYR A 8 -1.08 13.50 -3.34
C TYR A 8 -1.34 13.10 -1.89
N TYR A 9 -2.41 12.36 -1.67
CA TYR A 9 -2.69 11.72 -0.39
C TYR A 9 -3.09 10.27 -0.59
N SER A 10 -2.97 9.48 0.46
CA SER A 10 -3.27 8.05 0.43
C SER A 10 -4.19 7.64 1.56
N MET A 11 -5.01 6.62 1.31
CA MET A 11 -5.89 6.01 2.30
C MET A 11 -5.77 4.48 2.22
N GLU A 12 -5.71 3.83 3.38
CA GLU A 12 -5.73 2.38 3.49
C GLU A 12 -7.18 1.88 3.67
N PHE A 13 -7.55 0.80 2.99
CA PHE A 13 -8.84 0.14 3.18
C PHE A 13 -8.71 -1.38 3.10
N ILE A 14 -9.57 -2.08 3.83
CA ILE A 14 -9.75 -3.53 3.73
C ILE A 14 -10.92 -3.77 2.77
N GLY A 15 -10.67 -4.46 1.66
CA GLY A 15 -11.69 -4.83 0.70
C GLY A 15 -12.60 -5.93 1.20
N GLU A 16 -13.75 -6.11 0.55
CA GLU A 16 -14.69 -7.21 0.83
C GLU A 16 -14.07 -8.59 0.58
N ASP A 17 -13.00 -8.64 -0.23
CA ASP A 17 -12.16 -9.80 -0.46
C ASP A 17 -11.19 -10.10 0.70
N GLY A 18 -11.22 -9.31 1.78
CA GLY A 18 -10.35 -9.44 2.95
C GLY A 18 -8.92 -8.96 2.71
N LYS A 19 -8.62 -8.36 1.56
CA LYS A 19 -7.28 -7.86 1.23
C LYS A 19 -7.13 -6.40 1.65
N THR A 20 -5.92 -6.04 2.07
CA THR A 20 -5.58 -4.65 2.39
C THR A 20 -5.06 -3.94 1.15
N TYR A 21 -5.54 -2.72 0.93
CA TYR A 21 -5.17 -1.90 -0.20
C TYR A 21 -4.79 -0.49 0.24
N VAL A 22 -3.86 0.13 -0.48
CA VAL A 22 -3.60 1.57 -0.43
C VAL A 22 -4.14 2.21 -1.69
N LEU A 23 -4.98 3.23 -1.52
CA LEU A 23 -5.50 4.09 -2.58
C LEU A 23 -4.75 5.41 -2.58
N PHE A 24 -4.36 5.89 -3.74
CA PHE A 24 -3.69 7.17 -3.94
C PHE A 24 -4.59 8.11 -4.73
N TYR A 25 -4.71 9.33 -4.23
CA TYR A 25 -5.55 10.37 -4.80
C TYR A 25 -4.74 11.61 -5.14
N ASP A 26 -5.15 12.30 -6.20
CA ASP A 26 -4.67 13.64 -6.51
C ASP A 26 -5.36 14.71 -5.66
N SER A 27 -4.95 15.97 -5.83
CA SER A 27 -5.50 17.11 -5.09
C SER A 27 -6.97 17.43 -5.41
N LYS A 28 -7.53 16.80 -6.44
CA LYS A 28 -8.94 16.93 -6.88
C LYS A 28 -9.76 15.71 -6.49
N GLU A 29 -9.23 14.86 -5.61
CA GLU A 29 -9.87 13.63 -5.12
C GLU A 29 -10.07 12.56 -6.20
N ASN A 30 -9.34 12.64 -7.33
CA ASN A 30 -9.37 11.56 -8.32
C ASN A 30 -8.43 10.43 -7.89
N LEU A 31 -8.91 9.20 -7.97
CA LEU A 31 -8.09 8.02 -7.74
C LEU A 31 -7.06 7.88 -8.87
N VAL A 32 -5.77 7.91 -8.53
CA VAL A 32 -4.67 7.78 -9.49
C VAL A 32 -3.99 6.41 -9.44
N ALA A 33 -4.01 5.74 -8.30
CA ALA A 33 -3.45 4.40 -8.16
C ALA A 33 -4.12 3.61 -7.03
N LYS A 34 -4.17 2.29 -7.19
CA LYS A 34 -4.56 1.31 -6.17
C LYS A 34 -3.49 0.24 -6.09
N ARG A 35 -3.00 -0.07 -4.89
CA ARG A 35 -2.00 -1.11 -4.64
C ARG A 35 -2.48 -2.06 -3.55
N GLU A 36 -2.43 -3.36 -3.81
CA GLU A 36 -2.61 -4.39 -2.79
C GLU A 36 -1.36 -4.43 -1.89
N ILE A 37 -1.57 -4.39 -0.56
CA ILE A 37 -0.52 -4.71 0.40
C ILE A 37 -0.54 -6.23 0.57
N PRO A 38 0.49 -6.94 0.11
CA PRO A 38 0.55 -8.38 0.29
C PRO A 38 0.60 -8.69 1.78
N HIS A 39 -0.30 -9.55 2.24
CA HIS A 39 -0.24 -10.11 3.58
C HIS A 39 0.94 -11.09 3.60
N GLN A 40 2.14 -10.62 3.97
CA GLN A 40 3.28 -11.52 4.13
C GLN A 40 2.97 -12.47 5.29
N ASN A 41 2.81 -13.75 4.99
CA ASN A 41 2.76 -14.77 6.01
C ASN A 41 4.16 -14.86 6.64
N ILE A 42 4.33 -14.21 7.79
CA ILE A 42 5.60 -14.08 8.51
C ILE A 42 6.23 -15.45 8.80
N THR A 43 5.42 -16.51 8.84
CA THR A 43 5.85 -17.91 8.99
C THR A 43 6.79 -18.35 7.86
N GLU A 44 6.59 -17.89 6.63
CA GLU A 44 7.47 -18.25 5.49
C GLU A 44 8.71 -17.37 5.41
N ALA A 45 8.61 -16.09 5.83
CA ALA A 45 9.75 -15.17 5.86
C ALA A 45 10.79 -15.54 6.93
N ILE A 46 10.38 -16.18 8.03
CA ILE A 46 11.28 -16.70 9.06
C ILE A 46 12.05 -17.95 8.56
N ARG A 47 11.42 -18.80 7.73
CA ARG A 47 12.07 -20.02 7.20
C ARG A 47 13.27 -19.72 6.30
N LEU A 48 13.22 -18.64 5.52
CA LEU A 48 14.32 -18.24 4.62
C LEU A 48 15.56 -17.72 5.36
N ASN A 49 15.45 -17.34 6.64
CA ASN A 49 16.56 -16.85 7.45
C ASN A 49 17.08 -17.87 8.49
N GLY A 50 16.53 -19.10 8.49
CA GLY A 50 16.78 -20.11 9.53
C GLY A 50 17.61 -21.33 9.10
N GLU A 51 17.89 -21.54 7.81
CA GLU A 51 18.68 -22.68 7.33
C GLU A 51 20.19 -22.37 7.27
N GLY A 52 20.75 -21.88 8.38
CA GLY A 52 22.17 -21.56 8.45
C GLY A 52 22.68 -21.37 9.87
N ASN A 53 22.64 -22.42 10.69
CA ASN A 53 23.61 -22.68 11.76
C ASN A 53 23.62 -24.17 12.11
#